data_AF-A0A7T4PQ13-F1
#
_entry.id   AF-A0A7T4PQ13-F1
#
_cell.length_a   1.000
_cell.length_b   1.000
_cell.length_c   1.000
_cell.angle_alpha   90.00
_cell.angle_beta   90.00
_cell.angle_gamma   90.00
#
_symmetry.space_group_name_H-M   'P 1'
#
loop_
_entity.id
_entity.type
_entity.pdbx_description
1 polymer ?
#
loop_
_entity_poly.entity_id
_entity_poly.type
_entity_poly.pdbx_seq_one_letter_code
_entity_poly.pdbx_strand_id
1 'polypeptide(L)'
;MINRDVPQEVVRVLLDHSSGEMTAHYARLYDTTVRRHWEKARKVNIKGESVTVDPDGPLAEATWAKQRLSRVPQALPNDYCGLPVQKTCPHADTCLTCPMFVTTPEFLPQHREQRQQLLQIVSAAEARGQARVVETNQQALGNLEQIITTLESDPDQPEATADAS
;
A
#
# COMPACT_ATOMS: atom_id res chain seq x y z
N MET A 1 -5.86 5.29 -21.38
CA MET A 1 -7.26 5.42 -20.89
C MET A 1 -7.52 4.44 -19.76
N ILE A 2 -7.31 3.14 -19.95
CA ILE A 2 -7.43 2.15 -18.86
C ILE A 2 -6.50 2.47 -17.67
N ASN A 3 -5.25 2.90 -17.94
CA ASN A 3 -4.31 3.34 -16.89
C ASN A 3 -4.72 4.61 -16.13
N ARG A 4 -5.87 5.21 -16.46
CA ARG A 4 -6.47 6.35 -15.76
C ARG A 4 -7.83 5.98 -15.18
N ASP A 5 -7.98 4.71 -14.79
CA ASP A 5 -9.16 4.11 -14.18
C ASP A 5 -10.46 4.24 -15.01
N VAL A 6 -10.32 4.40 -16.33
CA VAL A 6 -11.45 4.34 -17.26
C VAL A 6 -11.83 2.87 -17.46
N PRO A 7 -13.09 2.45 -17.17
CA PRO A 7 -13.51 1.06 -17.32
C PRO A 7 -13.28 0.52 -18.73
N GLN A 8 -12.92 -0.77 -18.84
CA GLN A 8 -12.64 -1.39 -20.15
C GLN A 8 -13.80 -1.29 -21.13
N GLU A 9 -15.03 -1.43 -20.63
CA GLU A 9 -16.24 -1.29 -21.46
C GLU A 9 -16.39 0.12 -22.04
N VAL A 10 -16.07 1.15 -21.25
CA VAL A 10 -16.07 2.54 -21.73
C VAL A 10 -15.01 2.75 -22.81
N VAL A 11 -13.82 2.18 -22.62
CA VAL A 11 -12.75 2.21 -23.63
C VAL A 11 -13.15 1.48 -24.92
N ARG A 12 -13.84 0.34 -24.80
CA ARG A 12 -14.34 -0.43 -25.94
C ARG A 12 -15.32 0.40 -26.78
N VAL A 13 -16.29 1.05 -26.12
CA VAL A 13 -17.28 1.90 -26.80
C VAL A 13 -16.63 3.14 -27.39
N LEU A 14 -15.74 3.81 -26.67
CA LEU A 14 -15.09 5.04 -27.13
C LEU A 14 -14.17 4.83 -28.34
N LEU A 15 -13.52 3.67 -28.41
CA LEU A 15 -12.65 3.28 -29.52
C LEU A 15 -13.40 2.50 -30.63
N ASP A 16 -14.72 2.41 -30.55
CA ASP A 16 -15.58 1.68 -31.51
C ASP A 16 -15.12 0.23 -31.74
N HIS A 17 -14.68 -0.43 -30.68
CA HIS A 17 -14.28 -1.83 -30.74
C HIS A 17 -15.50 -2.74 -30.73
N SER A 18 -15.62 -3.56 -31.77
CA SER A 18 -16.70 -4.52 -31.96
C SER A 18 -16.65 -5.71 -30.99
N SER A 19 -15.50 -5.98 -30.37
CA SER A 19 -15.34 -7.07 -29.40
C SER A 19 -14.46 -6.68 -28.20
N GLY A 20 -14.62 -7.44 -27.10
CA GLY A 20 -13.76 -7.30 -25.92
C GLY A 20 -12.30 -7.67 -26.19
N GLU A 21 -12.03 -8.55 -27.15
CA GLU A 21 -10.67 -9.00 -27.49
C GLU A 21 -9.79 -7.87 -28.02
N MET A 22 -10.37 -6.96 -28.83
CA MET A 22 -9.69 -5.75 -29.31
C MET A 22 -9.28 -4.84 -28.14
N THR A 23 -10.13 -4.75 -27.10
CA THR A 23 -9.85 -3.96 -25.89
C THR A 23 -8.92 -4.69 -24.92
N ALA A 24 -8.88 -6.03 -24.96
CA ALA A 24 -8.08 -6.87 -24.08
C ALA A 24 -6.57 -6.61 -24.23
N HIS A 25 -6.10 -6.16 -25.40
CA HIS A 25 -4.71 -5.73 -25.57
C HIS A 25 -4.35 -4.59 -24.61
N TYR A 26 -5.21 -3.56 -24.51
CA TYR A 26 -5.01 -2.45 -23.59
C TYR A 26 -5.15 -2.87 -22.12
N ALA A 27 -6.05 -3.81 -21.82
CA ALA A 27 -6.20 -4.36 -20.48
C ALA A 27 -4.95 -5.11 -20.00
N ARG A 28 -4.31 -5.89 -20.89
CA ARG A 28 -3.03 -6.56 -20.61
C ARG A 28 -1.90 -5.56 -20.38
N LEU A 29 -1.81 -4.52 -21.21
CA LEU A 29 -0.83 -3.45 -21.02
C LEU A 29 -1.02 -2.73 -19.68
N TYR A 30 -2.26 -2.51 -19.25
CA TYR A 30 -2.56 -1.98 -17.92
C TYR A 30 -2.04 -2.90 -16.82
N ASP A 31 -2.33 -4.20 -16.86
CA ASP A 31 -1.88 -5.17 -15.84
C ASP A 31 -0.34 -5.20 -15.74
N THR A 32 0.37 -5.23 -16.87
CA THR A 32 1.85 -5.15 -16.88
C THR A 32 2.39 -3.84 -16.30
N THR A 33 1.67 -2.73 -16.52
CA THR A 33 2.03 -1.41 -15.99
C THR A 33 1.83 -1.37 -14.49
N VAL A 34 0.68 -1.82 -13.99
CA VAL A 34 0.36 -1.89 -12.56
C VAL A 34 1.36 -2.81 -11.83
N ARG A 35 1.65 -3.99 -12.39
CA ARG A 35 2.65 -4.89 -11.84
C ARG A 35 4.02 -4.22 -11.73
N ARG A 36 4.49 -3.56 -12.79
CA ARG A 36 5.77 -2.84 -12.79
C ARG A 36 5.82 -1.73 -11.73
N HIS A 37 4.74 -0.96 -11.58
CA HIS A 37 4.66 0.05 -10.53
C HIS A 37 4.70 -0.57 -9.13
N TRP A 38 3.97 -1.67 -8.93
CA TRP A 38 3.99 -2.38 -7.66
C TRP A 38 5.36 -2.98 -7.36
N GLU A 39 6.05 -3.61 -8.32
CA GLU A 39 7.39 -4.16 -8.17
C GLU A 39 8.39 -3.07 -7.76
N LYS A 40 8.37 -1.92 -8.45
CA LYS A 40 9.24 -0.76 -8.18
C LYS A 40 8.92 -0.01 -6.90
N ALA A 41 7.67 -0.05 -6.42
CA ALA A 41 7.28 0.68 -5.23
C ALA A 41 8.11 0.19 -4.04
N ARG A 42 8.74 1.11 -3.30
CA ARG A 42 9.39 0.77 -2.04
C ARG A 42 8.33 0.23 -1.09
N LYS A 43 8.62 -0.93 -0.49
CA LYS A 43 7.76 -1.58 0.49
C LYS A 43 8.44 -1.49 1.84
N VAL A 44 7.68 -1.18 2.88
CA VAL A 44 8.19 -1.00 4.23
C VAL A 44 7.32 -1.79 5.19
N ASN A 45 7.93 -2.51 6.12
CA ASN A 45 7.22 -3.28 7.14
C ASN A 45 6.88 -2.40 8.36
N ILE A 46 6.27 -3.01 9.39
CA ILE A 46 5.83 -2.28 10.59
C ILE A 46 6.96 -1.63 11.39
N LYS A 47 8.18 -2.13 11.24
CA LYS A 47 9.37 -1.59 11.90
C LYS A 47 10.09 -0.55 11.04
N GLY A 48 9.47 -0.07 9.96
CA GLY A 48 10.15 0.86 9.06
C GLY A 48 11.30 0.24 8.26
N GLU A 49 11.39 -1.09 8.17
CA GLU A 49 12.44 -1.79 7.41
C GLU A 49 11.99 -2.03 5.98
N SER A 50 12.90 -1.88 5.01
CA SER A 50 12.62 -2.15 3.59
C SER A 50 12.33 -3.63 3.36
N VAL A 51 11.24 -3.91 2.64
CA VAL A 51 10.85 -5.25 2.20
C VAL A 51 11.19 -5.41 0.72
N THR A 52 12.15 -6.27 0.44
CA THR A 52 12.55 -6.58 -0.95
C THR A 52 11.68 -7.71 -1.50
N VAL A 53 11.09 -7.47 -2.66
CA VAL A 53 10.46 -8.52 -3.48
C VAL A 53 11.30 -8.64 -4.74
N ASP A 54 11.88 -9.81 -4.94
CA ASP A 54 12.62 -10.12 -6.17
C ASP A 54 11.62 -10.37 -7.32
N PRO A 55 11.57 -9.50 -8.35
CA PRO A 55 10.63 -9.65 -9.46
C PRO A 55 10.97 -10.83 -10.39
N ASP A 56 12.22 -11.29 -10.39
CA ASP A 56 12.70 -12.42 -11.21
C ASP A 56 12.89 -13.69 -10.37
N GLY A 57 12.62 -13.60 -9.06
CA GLY A 57 12.76 -14.69 -8.12
C GLY A 57 11.69 -15.77 -8.29
N PRO A 58 11.92 -16.98 -7.75
CA PRO A 58 11.00 -18.12 -7.89
C PRO A 58 9.61 -17.88 -7.27
N LEU A 59 9.45 -16.83 -6.44
CA LEU A 59 8.20 -16.47 -5.78
C LEU A 59 7.53 -15.22 -6.37
N ALA A 60 8.04 -14.65 -7.47
CA ALA A 60 7.53 -13.40 -8.04
C ALA A 60 6.03 -13.50 -8.42
N GLU A 61 5.64 -14.53 -9.16
CA GLU A 61 4.24 -14.75 -9.54
C GLU A 61 3.33 -14.98 -8.34
N ALA A 62 3.79 -15.73 -7.34
CA ALA A 62 3.02 -15.97 -6.11
C ALA A 62 2.81 -14.67 -5.32
N THR A 63 3.83 -13.81 -5.26
CA THR A 63 3.75 -12.52 -4.56
C THR A 63 2.85 -11.55 -5.32
N TRP A 64 2.90 -11.54 -6.64
CA TRP A 64 1.99 -10.75 -7.48
C TRP A 64 0.53 -11.23 -7.35
N ALA A 65 0.30 -12.55 -7.42
CA ALA A 65 -1.03 -13.12 -7.25
C ALA A 65 -1.62 -12.78 -5.87
N LYS A 66 -0.80 -12.88 -4.82
CA LYS A 66 -1.18 -12.46 -3.46
C LYS A 66 -1.60 -11.00 -3.42
N GLN A 67 -0.81 -10.09 -4.00
CA GLN A 67 -1.16 -8.66 -4.06
C GLN A 67 -2.53 -8.44 -4.69
N ARG A 68 -2.85 -9.13 -5.78
CA ARG A 68 -4.14 -8.97 -6.47
C ARG A 68 -5.30 -9.55 -5.66
N LEU A 69 -5.12 -10.70 -5.03
CA LEU A 69 -6.17 -11.39 -4.29
C LEU A 69 -6.44 -10.78 -2.91
N SER A 70 -5.42 -10.22 -2.24
CA SER A 70 -5.57 -9.60 -0.91
C SER A 70 -6.22 -8.22 -0.96
N ARG A 71 -6.21 -7.51 -2.10
CA ARG A 71 -6.74 -6.14 -2.24
C ARG A 71 -8.23 -5.97 -1.91
N VAL A 72 -9.04 -7.03 -2.00
CA VAL A 72 -10.49 -6.95 -1.72
C VAL A 72 -10.82 -7.43 -0.30
N PRO A 73 -10.46 -8.66 0.12
CA PRO A 73 -10.83 -9.16 1.43
C PRO A 73 -9.99 -8.60 2.58
N GLN A 74 -8.82 -8.03 2.28
CA GLN A 74 -7.82 -7.60 3.27
C GLN A 74 -7.27 -6.20 2.94
N ALA A 75 -8.06 -5.38 2.23
CA ALA A 75 -7.75 -3.97 2.06
C ALA A 75 -7.78 -3.28 3.43
N LEU A 76 -6.69 -2.60 3.73
CA LEU A 76 -6.61 -1.73 4.89
C LEU A 76 -6.52 -0.28 4.39
N PRO A 77 -7.03 0.71 5.16
CA PRO A 77 -7.06 2.10 4.73
C PRO A 77 -5.67 2.68 4.44
N ASN A 78 -4.62 2.12 5.03
CA ASN A 78 -3.27 2.65 5.02
C ASN A 78 -2.19 1.63 4.59
N ASP A 79 -2.56 0.40 4.22
CA ASP A 79 -1.57 -0.65 3.95
C ASP A 79 -2.12 -1.87 3.19
N TYR A 80 -1.23 -2.84 2.99
CA TYR A 80 -1.52 -4.17 2.47
C TYR A 80 -1.26 -5.23 3.55
N CYS A 81 -2.23 -6.13 3.74
CA CYS A 81 -2.06 -7.26 4.63
C CYS A 81 -1.23 -8.38 3.97
N GLY A 82 -0.13 -8.76 4.60
CA GLY A 82 0.68 -9.91 4.24
C GLY A 82 0.06 -11.26 4.62
N LEU A 83 -1.10 -11.31 5.28
CA LEU A 83 -1.75 -12.57 5.65
C LEU A 83 -2.19 -13.34 4.40
N PRO A 84 -2.00 -14.68 4.34
CA PRO A 84 -2.55 -15.47 3.23
C PRO A 84 -4.06 -15.29 3.10
N VAL A 85 -4.56 -15.16 1.87
CA VAL A 85 -5.98 -14.89 1.57
C VAL A 85 -6.93 -15.99 2.06
N GLN A 86 -6.43 -17.20 2.28
CA GLN A 86 -7.20 -18.32 2.83
C GLN A 86 -7.41 -18.23 4.35
N LYS A 87 -6.75 -17.28 5.03
CA LYS A 87 -6.84 -17.08 6.47
C LYS A 87 -7.65 -15.83 6.81
N THR A 88 -8.47 -15.93 7.83
CA THR A 88 -9.20 -14.80 8.41
C THR A 88 -8.34 -14.12 9.48
N CYS A 89 -8.29 -12.79 9.46
CA CYS A 89 -7.60 -12.04 10.50
C CYS A 89 -8.43 -12.09 11.81
N PRO A 90 -7.84 -12.51 12.95
CA PRO A 90 -8.53 -12.46 14.24
C PRO A 90 -8.52 -11.06 14.88
N HIS A 91 -7.86 -10.09 14.24
CA HIS A 91 -7.66 -8.73 14.75
C HIS A 91 -8.19 -7.70 13.75
N ALA A 92 -9.05 -6.79 14.21
CA ALA A 92 -9.71 -5.81 13.34
C ALA A 92 -8.95 -4.47 13.24
N ASP A 93 -8.16 -4.12 14.25
CA ASP A 93 -7.65 -2.77 14.48
C ASP A 93 -6.16 -2.71 14.91
N THR A 94 -5.45 -3.85 14.89
CA THR A 94 -4.10 -3.96 15.46
C THR A 94 -2.99 -3.95 14.40
N CYS A 95 -3.27 -3.46 13.20
CA CYS A 95 -2.33 -3.54 12.07
C CYS A 95 -1.02 -2.78 12.32
N LEU A 96 -1.05 -1.67 13.09
CA LEU A 96 0.13 -0.87 13.44
C LEU A 96 1.06 -1.53 14.48
N THR A 97 0.80 -2.78 14.86
CA THR A 97 1.76 -3.63 15.59
C THR A 97 1.81 -5.03 15.01
N CYS A 98 1.17 -5.26 13.85
CA CYS A 98 1.06 -6.57 13.23
C CYS A 98 2.30 -6.88 12.37
N PRO A 99 2.91 -8.08 12.50
CA PRO A 99 4.06 -8.46 11.68
C PRO A 99 3.69 -8.68 10.19
N MET A 100 2.41 -8.80 9.87
CA MET A 100 1.95 -8.95 8.49
C MET A 100 1.78 -7.62 7.75
N PHE A 101 1.95 -6.49 8.44
CA PHE A 101 1.78 -5.15 7.86
C PHE A 101 2.88 -4.85 6.83
N VAL A 102 2.45 -4.38 5.66
CA VAL A 102 3.34 -3.87 4.60
C VAL A 102 2.70 -2.66 3.95
N THR A 103 3.44 -1.56 3.86
CA THR A 103 2.98 -0.33 3.20
C THR A 103 3.95 0.14 2.12
N THR A 104 3.49 1.08 1.29
CA THR A 104 4.23 1.79 0.26
C THR A 104 4.09 3.31 0.46
N PRO A 105 4.87 4.14 -0.26
CA PRO A 105 4.73 5.61 -0.21
C PRO A 105 3.34 6.14 -0.62
N GLU A 106 2.53 5.36 -1.34
CA GLU A 106 1.19 5.80 -1.78
C GLU A 106 0.24 6.08 -0.59
N PHE A 107 0.53 5.50 0.58
CA PHE A 107 -0.25 5.66 1.81
C PHE A 107 0.32 6.72 2.77
N LEU A 108 1.37 7.45 2.38
CA LEU A 108 1.95 8.52 3.22
C LEU A 108 0.91 9.53 3.74
N PRO A 109 -0.05 10.02 2.94
CA PRO A 109 -1.10 10.91 3.43
C PRO A 109 -1.90 10.29 4.59
N GLN A 110 -2.30 9.02 4.44
CA GLN A 110 -3.06 8.28 5.44
C GLN A 110 -2.24 8.03 6.71
N HIS A 111 -0.95 7.73 6.58
CA HIS A 111 -0.05 7.57 7.72
C HIS A 111 0.07 8.87 8.53
N ARG A 112 0.19 10.01 7.87
CA ARG A 112 0.25 11.32 8.54
C ARG A 112 -1.06 11.65 9.26
N GLU A 113 -2.20 11.37 8.63
CA GLU A 113 -3.51 11.56 9.25
C GLU A 113 -3.68 10.68 10.49
N GLN A 114 -3.35 9.38 10.38
CA GLN A 114 -3.40 8.44 11.49
C GLN A 114 -2.47 8.85 12.64
N ARG A 115 -1.28 9.36 12.33
CA ARG A 115 -0.35 9.90 13.34
C ARG A 115 -0.99 11.03 14.13
N GLN A 116 -1.66 11.97 13.45
CA GLN A 116 -2.36 13.07 14.11
C GLN A 116 -3.49 12.58 15.01
N GLN A 117 -4.27 11.59 14.55
CA GLN A 117 -5.34 10.98 15.34
C GLN A 117 -4.79 10.26 16.58
N LEU A 118 -3.72 9.48 16.44
CA LEU A 118 -3.05 8.78 17.54
C LEU A 118 -2.53 9.75 18.61
N LEU A 119 -1.92 10.87 18.20
CA LEU A 119 -1.47 11.92 19.14
C LEU A 119 -2.64 12.48 19.98
N GLN A 120 -3.80 12.70 19.36
CA GLN A 120 -4.99 13.15 20.09
C GLN A 120 -5.49 12.10 21.08
N ILE A 121 -5.48 10.82 20.69
CA ILE A 121 -5.88 9.70 21.56
C ILE A 121 -4.96 9.59 22.77
N VAL A 122 -3.63 9.62 22.55
CA VAL A 122 -2.62 9.55 23.61
C VAL A 122 -2.81 10.71 24.59
N SER A 123 -2.90 11.95 24.09
CA SER A 123 -3.09 13.13 24.94
C SER A 123 -4.37 13.04 25.78
N ALA A 124 -5.49 12.60 25.19
CA ALA A 124 -6.74 12.43 25.92
C ALA A 124 -6.69 11.27 26.94
N ALA A 125 -5.94 10.21 26.66
CA ALA A 125 -5.75 9.09 27.57
C ALA A 125 -4.86 9.46 28.76
N GLU A 126 -3.80 10.25 28.53
CA GLU A 126 -2.92 10.81 29.58
C GLU A 126 -3.71 11.70 30.53
N ALA A 127 -4.51 12.63 30.01
CA ALA A 127 -5.36 13.51 30.81
C ALA A 127 -6.37 12.74 31.69
N ARG A 128 -6.76 11.53 31.28
CA ARG A 128 -7.68 10.63 32.00
C ARG A 128 -6.99 9.58 32.86
N GLY A 129 -5.66 9.55 32.91
CA GLY A 129 -4.89 8.55 33.66
C GLY A 129 -5.02 7.12 33.12
N GLN A 130 -5.35 6.93 31.84
CA GLN A 130 -5.58 5.63 31.22
C GLN A 130 -4.27 4.98 30.75
N ALA A 131 -3.41 4.58 31.70
CA ALA A 131 -2.04 4.12 31.43
C ALA A 131 -1.93 3.04 30.34
N ARG A 132 -2.82 2.04 30.33
CA ARG A 132 -2.79 0.96 29.32
C ARG A 132 -3.11 1.45 27.91
N VAL A 133 -4.02 2.41 27.78
CA VAL A 133 -4.40 3.01 26.50
C VAL A 133 -3.23 3.86 25.97
N VAL A 134 -2.59 4.62 26.86
CA VAL A 134 -1.38 5.39 26.54
C VAL A 134 -0.28 4.47 26.00
N GLU A 135 0.08 3.42 26.75
CA GLU A 135 1.13 2.47 26.37
C GLU A 135 0.89 1.86 24.98
N THR A 136 -0.33 1.36 24.75
CA THR A 136 -0.68 0.67 23.49
C THR A 136 -0.60 1.63 22.29
N ASN A 137 -1.10 2.86 22.45
CA ASN A 137 -1.10 3.84 21.36
C ASN A 137 0.28 4.47 21.14
N GLN A 138 1.12 4.58 22.17
CA GLN A 138 2.51 5.03 22.02
C GLN A 138 3.34 4.05 21.19
N GLN A 139 3.14 2.74 21.37
CA GLN A 139 3.79 1.74 20.54
C GLN A 139 3.40 1.88 19.06
N ALA A 140 2.10 2.01 18.78
CA ALA A 140 1.60 2.21 17.42
C ALA A 140 2.13 3.52 16.80
N LEU A 141 2.19 4.60 17.60
CA LEU A 141 2.72 5.89 17.18
C LEU A 141 4.20 5.80 16.80
N GLY A 142 5.03 5.13 17.61
CA GLY A 142 6.45 4.95 17.32
C GLY A 142 6.71 4.18 16.02
N ASN A 143 5.97 3.09 15.81
CA ASN A 143 6.05 2.33 14.55
C ASN A 143 5.64 3.21 13.35
N LEU A 144 4.57 3.98 13.49
CA LEU A 144 4.06 4.84 12.43
C LEU A 144 5.04 5.98 12.08
N GLU A 145 5.69 6.57 13.08
CA GLU A 145 6.73 7.59 12.87
C GLU A 145 7.96 7.01 12.16
N GLN A 146 8.36 5.79 12.51
CA GLN A 146 9.45 5.10 11.82
C GLN A 146 9.09 4.79 10.36
N ILE A 147 7.86 4.31 10.11
CA ILE A 147 7.34 4.11 8.76
C ILE A 147 7.39 5.41 7.96
N ILE A 148 6.82 6.50 8.50
CA ILE A 148 6.79 7.81 7.81
C ILE A 148 8.22 8.26 7.50
N THR A 149 9.11 8.21 8.48
CA THR A 149 10.52 8.60 8.30
C THR A 149 11.20 7.79 7.21
N THR A 150 11.05 6.46 7.23
CA THR A 150 11.60 5.60 6.18
C THR A 150 10.94 5.92 4.83
N LEU A 151 9.63 6.16 4.78
CA LEU A 151 8.88 6.46 3.56
C LEU A 151 9.21 7.86 2.96
N GLU A 152 9.64 8.81 3.78
CA GLU A 152 10.05 10.15 3.36
C GLU A 152 11.54 10.23 3.02
N SER A 153 12.37 9.41 3.66
CA SER A 153 13.80 9.33 3.36
C SER A 153 13.99 8.72 1.97
N ASP A 154 14.63 9.45 1.08
CA ASP A 154 14.79 9.09 -0.32
C ASP A 154 16.20 8.52 -0.59
N PRO A 155 16.37 7.21 -0.83
CA PRO A 155 17.62 6.64 -1.29
C PRO A 155 17.80 6.74 -2.82
N ASP A 156 16.76 7.09 -3.61
CA ASP A 156 16.76 7.01 -5.08
C ASP A 156 16.02 8.20 -5.74
N GLN A 157 16.43 9.44 -5.50
CA GLN A 157 16.12 10.53 -6.44
C GLN A 157 17.14 10.55 -7.58
N PRO A 158 16.81 10.11 -8.81
CA PRO A 158 17.39 10.75 -9.98
C PRO A 158 16.85 12.19 -10.02
N GLU A 159 17.77 13.15 -10.05
CA GLU A 159 17.46 14.56 -10.33
C GLU A 159 16.46 14.63 -11.47
N ALA A 160 15.32 15.27 -11.21
CA ALA A 160 14.37 15.65 -12.24
C ALA A 160 15.08 16.60 -13.20
N THR A 161 15.69 16.04 -14.25
CA THR A 161 16.04 16.80 -15.44
C THR A 161 14.74 17.12 -16.16
N ALA A 162 14.21 18.30 -15.82
CA ALA A 162 13.38 19.05 -16.72
C ALA A 162 14.14 19.20 -18.04
N ASP A 163 13.60 18.63 -19.11
CA ASP A 163 13.38 19.36 -20.35
C ASP A 163 12.57 18.48 -21.31
N ALA A 164 11.29 18.80 -21.40
CA ALA A 164 10.50 18.55 -22.59
C ALA A 164 10.61 19.79 -23.47
N SER A 165 11.12 19.63 -24.69
CA SER A 165 10.86 20.48 -25.85
C SER A 165 10.46 19.58 -27.01
#